data_AF-A0A7X9JJI6-F1
#
_entry.id   AF-A0A7X9JJI6-F1
#
_cell.length_a   1.000
_cell.length_b   1.000
_cell.length_c   1.000
_cell.angle_alpha   90.00
_cell.angle_beta   90.00
_cell.angle_gamma   90.00
#
_symmetry.space_group_name_H-M   'P 1'
#
loop_
_entity.id
_entity.type
_entity.pdbx_description
1 polymer ?
#
loop_
_entity_poly.entity_id
_entity_poly.type
_entity_poly.pdbx_seq_one_letter_code
_entity_poly.pdbx_strand_id
1 'polypeptide(L)'
;EPERLIAKGYGESTPKKVDKKMAERYPGFLQEGQILTEKFIKSLSTVEEQEVCHQYNRRTEFKVIREDFVSKKQNTTLPQNLPTPPSNEENNQDNE
;
A
#
# COMPACT_ATOMS: atom_id res chain seq x y z
N GLU A 1 0.99 -6.53 -15.25
CA GLU A 1 -0.38 -6.06 -14.96
C GLU A 1 -0.34 -4.62 -14.43
N PRO A 2 -0.40 -3.62 -15.31
CA PRO A 2 -0.33 -2.20 -14.91
C PRO A 2 -1.50 -1.77 -14.02
N GLU A 3 -2.61 -2.50 -14.03
CA GLU A 3 -3.82 -2.23 -13.24
C GLU A 3 -3.66 -2.41 -11.71
N ARG A 4 -2.54 -3.01 -11.26
CA ARG A 4 -2.28 -3.28 -9.83
C ARG A 4 -1.65 -2.10 -9.07
N LEU A 5 -1.14 -1.11 -9.79
CA LEU A 5 -0.43 0.03 -9.21
C LEU A 5 -1.13 1.33 -9.59
N ILE A 6 -1.36 2.18 -8.60
CA ILE A 6 -1.89 3.53 -8.79
C ILE A 6 -0.82 4.51 -8.35
N ALA A 7 -0.30 5.30 -9.28
CA ALA A 7 0.64 6.37 -8.97
C ALA A 7 -0.10 7.70 -8.75
N LYS A 8 0.27 8.43 -7.70
CA LYS A 8 -0.19 9.80 -7.44
C LYS A 8 1.01 10.66 -7.07
N GLY A 9 1.20 11.77 -7.79
CA GLY A 9 2.23 12.77 -7.48
C GLY A 9 1.63 13.89 -6.62
N TYR A 10 2.13 14.04 -5.39
CA TYR A 10 1.64 15.06 -4.46
C TYR A 10 2.53 16.30 -4.37
N GLY A 11 3.71 16.29 -5.01
CA GLY A 11 4.69 17.37 -4.86
C GLY A 11 4.95 17.67 -3.38
N GLU A 12 4.82 18.95 -3.00
CA GLU A 12 5.02 19.44 -1.64
C GLU A 12 3.74 19.51 -0.80
N SER A 13 2.58 19.18 -1.40
CA SER A 13 1.26 19.35 -0.74
C SER A 13 1.01 18.40 0.42
N THR A 14 1.74 17.28 0.49
CA THR A 14 1.59 16.28 1.55
C THR A 14 2.91 16.10 2.32
N PRO A 15 3.21 16.99 3.28
CA PRO A 15 4.39 16.85 4.12
C PRO A 15 4.31 15.58 4.98
N LYS A 16 5.46 14.99 5.27
CA LYS A 16 5.56 13.79 6.11
C LYS A 16 5.20 14.11 7.55
N LYS A 17 4.46 13.20 8.19
CA LYS A 17 4.27 13.18 9.64
C LYS A 17 5.38 12.32 10.27
N VAL A 18 6.00 12.85 11.33
CA VAL A 18 7.02 12.18 12.13
C VAL A 18 6.41 10.94 12.80
N ASP A 19 7.01 9.79 12.56
CA ASP A 19 6.65 8.54 13.25
C ASP A 19 7.51 8.37 14.52
N LYS A 20 7.13 7.40 15.35
CA LYS A 20 7.83 7.11 16.60
C LYS A 20 9.32 6.84 16.39
N LYS A 21 9.69 6.09 15.34
CA LYS A 21 11.10 5.74 15.04
C LYS A 21 11.92 6.97 14.65
N MET A 22 11.34 7.90 13.91
CA MET A 22 11.98 9.16 13.54
C MET A 22 12.16 10.06 14.76
N ALA A 23 11.16 10.15 15.64
CA ALA A 23 11.27 10.89 16.89
C ALA A 23 12.36 10.32 17.81
N GLU A 24 12.45 8.98 17.92
CA GLU A 24 13.51 8.30 18.67
C GLU A 24 14.91 8.54 18.09
N ARG A 25 15.03 8.65 16.77
CA ARG A 25 16.30 8.93 16.09
C ARG A 25 16.76 10.38 16.25
N TYR A 26 15.82 11.32 16.39
CA TYR A 26 16.08 12.75 16.45
C TYR A 26 15.36 13.43 17.63
N PRO A 27 15.63 13.01 18.89
CA PRO A 27 14.84 13.40 20.06
C PRO A 27 14.97 14.87 20.46
N GLY A 28 15.92 15.61 19.86
CA GLY A 28 16.15 17.03 20.15
C GLY A 28 15.23 17.99 19.39
N PHE A 29 14.76 17.62 18.20
CA PHE A 29 14.01 18.54 17.32
C PHE A 29 12.81 17.90 16.62
N LEU A 30 12.66 16.57 16.63
CA LEU A 30 11.50 15.88 16.08
C LEU A 30 10.69 15.21 17.18
N GLN A 31 9.39 15.52 17.21
CA GLN A 31 8.43 14.91 18.12
C GLN A 31 7.46 14.02 17.34
N GLU A 32 7.03 12.91 17.94
CA GLU A 32 6.07 12.00 17.33
C GLU A 32 4.77 12.76 16.97
N GLY A 33 4.29 12.58 15.74
CA GLY A 33 3.08 13.23 15.25
C GLY A 33 3.29 14.63 14.66
N GLN A 34 4.48 15.23 14.79
CA GLN A 34 4.82 16.51 14.19
C GLN A 34 4.73 16.43 12.66
N ILE A 35 4.22 17.48 12.02
CA ILE A 35 4.14 17.57 10.55
C ILE A 35 5.33 18.40 10.04
N LEU A 36 6.10 17.84 9.11
CA LEU A 36 7.26 18.47 8.48
C LEU A 36 6.85 19.52 7.43
N THR A 37 6.04 20.49 7.84
CA THR A 37 5.64 21.63 7.02
C THR A 37 6.83 22.55 6.75
N GLU A 38 6.79 23.30 5.64
CA GLU A 38 7.85 24.27 5.31
C GLU A 38 8.09 25.27 6.45
N LYS A 39 7.02 25.77 7.09
CA LYS A 39 7.10 26.68 8.24
C LYS A 39 7.83 26.04 9.42
N PHE A 40 7.55 24.77 9.71
CA PHE A 40 8.23 24.03 10.77
C PHE A 40 9.72 23.86 10.45
N ILE A 41 10.04 23.44 9.21
CA ILE A 41 11.41 23.22 8.79
C ILE A 41 12.22 24.52 8.91
N LYS A 42 11.71 25.64 8.41
CA LYS A 42 12.37 26.95 8.53
C LYS A 42 12.55 27.45 9.96
N SER A 43 11.81 26.90 10.92
CA SER A 43 11.95 27.25 12.34
C SER A 43 13.04 26.46 13.08
N LEU A 44 13.63 25.45 12.43
CA LEU A 44 14.71 24.65 13.01
C LEU A 44 16.01 25.45 13.08
N SER A 45 16.79 25.19 14.13
CA SER A 45 17.95 26.00 14.51
C SER A 45 19.12 25.85 13.54
N THR A 46 19.29 24.67 12.96
CA THR A 46 20.43 24.36 12.10
C THR A 46 20.02 23.96 10.69
N VAL A 47 20.88 24.25 9.70
CA VAL A 47 20.68 23.82 8.31
C VAL A 47 20.68 22.30 8.18
N GLU A 48 21.44 21.60 9.02
CA GLU A 48 21.50 20.14 9.04
C GLU A 48 20.15 19.53 9.44
N GLU A 49 19.50 20.05 10.47
CA GLU A 49 18.15 19.62 10.88
C GLU A 49 17.11 19.89 9.77
N GLN A 50 17.25 21.02 9.08
CA GLN A 50 16.39 21.35 7.95
C GLN A 50 16.54 20.35 6.80
N GLU A 51 17.78 20.01 6.44
CA GLU A 51 18.05 19.07 5.35
C GLU A 51 17.55 17.66 5.67
N VAL A 52 17.65 17.22 6.94
CA VAL A 52 17.05 15.95 7.39
C VAL A 52 15.55 15.95 7.15
N CYS A 53 14.85 17.03 7.51
CA CYS A 53 13.41 17.13 7.29
C CYS A 53 13.04 17.17 5.80
N HIS A 54 13.81 17.90 4.98
CA HIS A 54 13.62 17.92 3.53
C HIS A 54 13.83 16.53 2.92
N GLN A 55 14.85 15.80 3.35
CA GLN A 55 15.09 14.42 2.90
C GLN A 55 13.89 13.52 3.20
N TYR A 56 13.26 13.66 4.37
CA TYR A 56 12.04 12.91 4.69
C TYR A 56 10.84 13.29 3.83
N ASN A 57 10.73 14.54 3.38
CA ASN A 57 9.65 14.97 2.49
C ASN A 57 9.86 14.51 1.03
N ARG A 58 11.11 14.30 0.59
CA ARG A 58 11.46 13.79 -0.76
C ARG A 58 11.28 12.26 -0.88
N ARG A 59 10.17 11.72 -0.34
CA ARG A 59 9.89 10.28 -0.27
C ARG A 59 8.76 9.84 -1.20
N THR A 60 8.82 8.57 -1.60
CA THR A 60 7.70 7.84 -2.22
C THR A 60 7.07 6.91 -1.20
N GLU A 61 5.74 6.96 -1.06
CA GLU A 61 5.02 6.10 -0.13
C GLU A 61 4.24 5.02 -0.88
N PHE A 62 4.23 3.81 -0.31
CA PHE A 62 3.47 2.69 -0.82
C PHE A 62 2.39 2.31 0.18
N LYS A 63 1.18 2.05 -0.33
CA LYS A 63 0.07 1.52 0.45
C LYS A 63 -0.55 0.36 -0.31
N VAL A 64 -0.76 -0.76 0.37
CA VAL A 64 -1.53 -1.89 -0.16
C VAL A 64 -2.99 -1.45 -0.28
N ILE A 65 -3.53 -1.53 -1.50
CA ILE A 65 -4.92 -1.13 -1.79
C ILE A 65 -5.89 -2.30 -1.65
N ARG A 66 -5.49 -3.50 -2.10
CA ARG A 66 -6.26 -4.75 -2.12
C ARG A 66 -5.31 -5.93 -2.18
N GLU A 67 -5.70 -7.05 -1.57
CA GLU A 67 -4.94 -8.31 -1.59
C GLU A 67 -5.55 -9.35 -2.54
N ASP A 68 -6.80 -9.16 -2.94
CA ASP A 68 -7.65 -10.04 -3.75
C ASP A 68 -7.76 -9.62 -5.22
N PHE A 69 -6.70 -9.00 -5.77
CA PHE A 69 -6.74 -8.46 -7.13
C PHE A 69 -7.00 -9.56 -8.18
N VAL A 70 -8.13 -9.49 -8.88
CA VAL A 70 -8.47 -10.33 -10.03
C VAL A 70 -8.17 -9.59 -11.33
N SER A 71 -7.32 -10.15 -12.19
CA SER A 71 -6.96 -9.51 -13.46
C SER A 71 -7.97 -9.79 -14.56
N LYS A 72 -8.36 -8.74 -15.31
CA LYS A 72 -9.34 -8.84 -16.41
C LYS A 72 -8.88 -9.72 -17.59
N LYS A 73 -7.57 -10.03 -17.67
CA LYS A 73 -6.99 -10.87 -18.72
C LYS A 73 -7.30 -12.36 -18.58
N GLN A 74 -7.90 -12.80 -17.47
CA GLN A 74 -8.28 -14.20 -17.25
C GLN A 74 -9.69 -14.56 -17.75
N ASN A 75 -10.39 -13.66 -18.48
CA ASN A 75 -11.70 -13.98 -19.07
C ASN A 75 -11.64 -14.34 -20.56
N THR A 76 -10.66 -15.17 -20.94
CA THR A 76 -10.68 -15.90 -22.21
C THR A 76 -10.37 -17.36 -21.90
N THR A 77 -11.43 -18.18 -21.96
CA THR A 77 -11.49 -19.65 -21.83
C THR A 77 -11.12 -20.27 -20.48
N LEU A 78 -12.14 -20.57 -19.68
CA LEU A 78 -12.17 -21.80 -18.88
C LEU A 78 -13.36 -22.65 -19.36
N PRO A 79 -13.17 -23.93 -19.69
CA PRO A 79 -14.19 -24.82 -20.23
C PRO A 79 -15.23 -25.23 -19.17
N GLN A 80 -16.45 -25.45 -19.65
CA GLN A 80 -17.58 -26.05 -18.95
C GLN A 80 -17.20 -27.46 -18.49
N ASN A 81 -16.65 -27.63 -17.28
CA ASN A 81 -16.58 -28.90 -16.55
C ASN A 81 -16.06 -28.70 -15.11
N LEU A 82 -16.75 -27.87 -14.33
CA LEU A 82 -16.60 -27.93 -12.87
C LEU A 82 -17.54 -29.04 -12.36
N PRO A 83 -17.04 -30.09 -11.66
CA PRO A 83 -17.90 -31.15 -11.14
C PRO A 83 -18.90 -30.57 -10.13
N THR A 84 -20.18 -30.80 -10.37
CA THR A 84 -21.23 -30.56 -9.37
C THR A 84 -20.99 -31.47 -8.16
N PRO A 85 -21.13 -30.97 -6.92
CA PRO A 85 -21.11 -31.82 -5.73
C PRO A 85 -22.27 -32.83 -5.77
N PRO A 86 -22.10 -34.01 -5.16
CA PRO A 86 -22.93 -35.18 -5.43
C PRO A 86 -24.34 -35.00 -4.85
N SER A 87 -25.34 -35.03 -5.72
CA SER A 87 -26.71 -35.37 -5.33
C SER A 87 -26.83 -36.89 -5.33
N ASN A 88 -27.01 -37.46 -4.13
CA ASN A 88 -27.23 -38.89 -3.89
C ASN A 88 -28.54 -39.40 -4.53
N GLU A 89 -28.66 -40.74 -4.53
CA GLU A 89 -29.79 -41.61 -4.93
C GLU A 89 -29.76 -42.05 -6.40
N GLU A 90 -29.92 -43.32 -6.78
CA GLU A 90 -29.88 -44.64 -6.16
C GLU A 90 -30.07 -45.63 -7.33
N ASN A 91 -29.49 -46.83 -7.21
CA ASN A 91 -29.98 -48.10 -7.76
C ASN A 91 -29.91 -48.45 -9.27
N ASN A 92 -29.24 -49.61 -9.48
CA ASN A 92 -29.66 -50.77 -10.30
C ASN A 92 -29.56 -50.66 -11.83
N GLN A 93 -29.13 -51.67 -12.60
CA GLN A 93 -28.61 -53.02 -12.41
C GLN A 93 -28.25 -53.55 -13.82
N ASP A 94 -27.49 -54.66 -13.86
CA ASP A 94 -27.48 -55.69 -14.93
C ASP A 94 -26.79 -55.33 -16.27
N ASN A 95 -25.59 -55.89 -16.55
CA ASN A 95 -25.31 -57.22 -17.11
C ASN A 95 -25.59 -57.35 -18.61
N GLU A 96 -24.54 -57.30 -19.44
CA GLU A 96 -24.02 -58.40 -20.29
C GLU A 96 -22.78 -57.96 -21.07
#